data_AF-A0A536H6U8-F1
#
_entry.id   AF-A0A536H6U8-F1
#
_cell.length_a   1.000
_cell.length_b   1.000
_cell.length_c   1.000
_cell.angle_alpha   90.00
_cell.angle_beta   90.00
_cell.angle_gamma   90.00
#
_symmetry.space_group_name_H-M   'P 1'
#
loop_
_entity.id
_entity.type
_entity.pdbx_description
1 polymer ?
#
loop_
_entity_poly.entity_id
_entity_poly.type
_entity_poly.pdbx_seq_one_letter_code
_entity_poly.pdbx_strand_id
1 'polypeptide(L)'
;MSEIQSSDSINTSDEELLYFWALGDLHYYTADQWRTYHAQRLNPMFRDLRALWSKEGVPAFCVSPGDIVESGTPENYQLARQELAAQLGKIPFYPGIGNHEMWPEHESGEDTLEQLIQDYVTFWGKPVHYYWVEGEVLCVMLDAVGYPEPRFSEETLAFLKTALAKHPAHVAVIFAHCPLYNTVLDRDPARNRDYHSLAPFFYIHNSDAVRVILATRRNGSLYISGHTHSGWEAPNLVFTERPGAYPVTHINLMSPWFTGYEKEPGRNEEAFEFHFDEPDLVVSFAFRVYRHQVAIRLRNHSERRWMAQWVVPLQ
;
A
#
# COMPACT_ATOMS: atom_id res chain seq x y z
N MET A 1 29.87 0.68 6.07
CA MET A 1 29.29 1.67 7.00
C MET A 1 29.17 2.98 6.24
N SER A 2 28.09 3.14 5.47
CA SER A 2 27.79 4.38 4.76
C SER A 2 26.89 5.24 5.64
N GLU A 3 27.28 6.50 5.78
CA GLU A 3 26.59 7.53 6.53
C GLU A 3 25.14 7.68 6.06
N ILE A 4 24.21 7.58 7.01
CA ILE A 4 22.81 7.93 6.82
C ILE A 4 22.76 9.43 6.53
N GLN A 5 22.38 9.78 5.29
CA GLN A 5 22.22 11.16 4.86
C GLN A 5 21.10 11.86 5.64
N SER A 6 21.47 13.01 6.19
CA SER A 6 20.67 14.19 6.56
C SER A 6 19.25 13.96 7.08
N SER A 7 19.10 14.12 8.39
CA SER A 7 17.83 14.43 9.02
C SER A 7 17.36 15.82 8.59
N ASP A 8 16.58 15.91 7.51
CA ASP A 8 15.76 17.09 7.28
C ASP A 8 14.76 17.18 8.45
N SER A 9 15.01 18.14 9.34
CA SER A 9 14.19 18.36 10.51
C SER A 9 12.79 18.77 10.07
N ILE A 10 11.77 18.05 10.53
CA ILE A 10 10.37 18.43 10.36
C ILE A 10 10.24 19.90 10.79
N ASN A 11 9.82 20.76 9.87
CA ASN A 11 9.44 22.13 10.24
C ASN A 11 8.23 22.07 11.19
N THR A 12 8.48 22.15 12.50
CA THR A 12 7.47 22.01 13.55
C THR A 12 6.51 23.21 13.63
N SER A 13 6.75 24.26 12.85
CA SER A 13 5.78 25.37 12.71
C SER A 13 4.71 25.10 11.65
N ASP A 14 4.85 24.05 10.85
CA ASP A 14 3.85 23.66 9.86
C ASP A 14 2.74 22.85 10.54
N GLU A 15 1.49 23.21 10.28
CA GLU A 15 0.32 22.58 10.90
C GLU A 15 0.14 21.17 10.33
N GLU A 16 -0.04 20.19 11.22
CA GLU A 16 -0.37 18.82 10.81
C GLU A 16 -1.81 18.77 10.30
N LEU A 17 -1.98 18.42 9.03
CA LEU A 17 -3.27 18.32 8.37
C LEU A 17 -3.89 16.93 8.53
N LEU A 18 -3.06 15.88 8.52
CA LEU A 18 -3.53 14.50 8.59
C LEU A 18 -2.44 13.57 9.13
N TYR A 19 -2.83 12.66 10.03
CA TYR A 19 -2.01 11.54 10.48
C TYR A 19 -2.71 10.21 10.18
N PHE A 20 -2.08 9.33 9.39
CA PHE A 20 -2.63 8.01 9.04
C PHE A 20 -1.54 6.93 8.96
N TRP A 21 -1.96 5.67 8.90
CA TRP A 21 -1.08 4.52 8.66
C TRP A 21 -1.46 3.78 7.39
N ALA A 22 -0.46 3.36 6.62
CA ALA A 22 -0.66 2.47 5.49
C ALA A 22 -0.01 1.11 5.75
N LEU A 23 -0.74 0.06 5.43
CA LEU A 23 -0.37 -1.35 5.57
C LEU A 23 -0.33 -1.92 4.14
N GLY A 24 0.81 -2.47 3.70
CA GLY A 24 0.89 -3.16 2.41
C GLY A 24 0.37 -4.59 2.53
N ASP A 25 -0.18 -5.13 1.44
CA ASP A 25 -0.25 -6.55 1.09
C ASP A 25 -0.39 -7.48 2.31
N LEU A 26 -1.58 -7.48 2.92
CA LEU A 26 -1.84 -8.17 4.20
C LEU A 26 -2.08 -9.66 4.01
N HIS A 27 -2.65 -10.10 2.88
CA HIS A 27 -2.81 -11.51 2.51
C HIS A 27 -3.42 -12.42 3.60
N TYR A 28 -4.57 -12.03 4.14
CA TYR A 28 -5.35 -12.93 5.01
C TYR A 28 -5.83 -14.14 4.21
N TYR A 29 -5.61 -15.34 4.76
CA TYR A 29 -6.05 -16.59 4.16
C TYR A 29 -6.50 -17.58 5.24
N THR A 30 -7.57 -18.33 4.96
CA THR A 30 -8.22 -19.20 5.94
C THR A 30 -7.53 -20.55 6.16
N ALA A 31 -6.61 -20.96 5.29
CA ALA A 31 -5.87 -22.21 5.50
C ALA A 31 -5.08 -22.19 6.82
N ASP A 32 -5.24 -23.24 7.63
CA ASP A 32 -4.74 -23.28 9.02
C ASP A 32 -3.23 -23.02 9.14
N GLN A 33 -2.43 -23.62 8.25
CA GLN A 33 -0.97 -23.44 8.26
C GLN A 33 -0.60 -22.00 7.91
N TRP A 34 -1.19 -21.43 6.84
CA TRP A 34 -1.02 -20.03 6.47
C TRP A 34 -1.36 -19.11 7.64
N ARG A 35 -2.56 -19.27 8.18
CA ARG A 35 -3.08 -18.47 9.28
C ARG A 35 -2.17 -18.53 10.50
N THR A 36 -1.56 -19.68 10.79
CA THR A 36 -0.63 -19.83 11.90
C THR A 36 0.61 -18.95 11.75
N TYR A 37 1.29 -19.01 10.61
CA TYR A 37 2.47 -18.17 10.34
C TYR A 37 2.10 -16.70 10.21
N HIS A 38 0.99 -16.42 9.54
CA HIS A 38 0.45 -15.07 9.35
C HIS A 38 0.15 -14.38 10.68
N ALA A 39 -0.54 -15.08 11.57
CA ALA A 39 -0.83 -14.59 12.92
C ALA A 39 0.45 -14.34 13.74
N GLN A 40 1.53 -15.11 13.53
CA GLN A 40 2.82 -14.88 14.21
C GLN A 40 3.49 -13.58 13.75
N ARG A 41 3.21 -13.09 12.54
CA ARG A 41 3.74 -11.82 12.02
C ARG A 41 2.82 -10.64 12.34
N LEU A 42 1.54 -10.73 12.00
CA LEU A 42 0.63 -9.58 12.13
C LEU A 42 0.22 -9.29 13.58
N ASN A 43 0.09 -10.28 14.46
CA ASN A 43 -0.31 -10.01 15.85
C ASN A 43 0.73 -9.16 16.61
N PRO A 44 2.05 -9.45 16.55
CA PRO A 44 3.07 -8.56 17.10
C PRO A 44 3.04 -7.16 16.50
N MET A 45 2.85 -7.03 15.17
CA MET A 45 2.71 -5.74 14.49
C MET A 45 1.59 -4.90 15.10
N PHE A 46 0.37 -5.42 15.13
CA PHE A 46 -0.77 -4.66 15.65
C PHE A 46 -0.69 -4.38 17.15
N ARG A 47 -0.08 -5.28 17.93
CA ARG A 47 0.19 -5.03 19.36
C ARG A 47 1.13 -3.83 19.55
N ASP A 48 2.19 -3.76 18.75
CA ASP A 48 3.13 -2.66 18.78
C ASP A 48 2.51 -1.36 18.26
N LEU A 49 1.72 -1.40 17.19
CA LEU A 49 0.95 -0.26 16.69
C LEU A 49 0.03 0.34 17.74
N ARG A 50 -0.78 -0.48 18.44
CA ARG A 50 -1.63 0.01 19.52
C ARG A 50 -0.84 0.66 20.66
N ALA A 51 0.29 0.06 21.04
CA ALA A 51 1.16 0.62 22.06
C ALA A 51 1.75 1.97 21.61
N LEU A 52 2.11 2.09 20.33
CA LEU A 52 2.61 3.32 19.73
C LEU A 52 1.53 4.40 19.65
N TRP A 53 0.32 4.08 19.17
CA TRP A 53 -0.79 5.02 19.05
C TRP A 53 -1.26 5.56 20.40
N SER A 54 -1.17 4.74 21.46
CA SER A 54 -1.45 5.22 22.83
C SER A 54 -0.46 6.28 23.33
N LYS A 55 0.73 6.37 22.73
CA LYS A 55 1.82 7.28 23.12
C LYS A 55 1.98 8.47 22.17
N GLU A 56 1.91 8.23 20.87
CA GLU A 56 2.20 9.21 19.81
C GLU A 56 0.92 9.82 19.19
N GLY A 57 -0.26 9.37 19.60
CA GLY A 57 -1.56 9.76 19.05
C GLY A 57 -2.18 8.68 18.17
N VAL A 58 -3.51 8.69 18.09
CA VAL A 58 -4.29 7.75 17.28
C VAL A 58 -4.40 8.29 15.86
N PRO A 59 -4.16 7.48 14.80
CA PRO A 59 -4.33 7.93 13.43
C PRO A 59 -5.80 8.18 13.10
N ALA A 60 -6.04 9.09 12.16
CA ALA A 60 -7.37 9.33 11.60
C ALA A 60 -7.93 8.06 10.93
N PHE A 61 -7.07 7.28 10.27
CA PHE A 61 -7.42 6.00 9.66
C PHE A 61 -6.20 5.10 9.40
N CYS A 62 -6.47 3.84 9.09
CA CYS A 62 -5.55 2.91 8.44
C CYS A 62 -6.03 2.61 7.01
N VAL A 63 -5.11 2.30 6.10
CA VAL A 63 -5.42 2.02 4.69
C VAL A 63 -4.54 0.88 4.16
N SER A 64 -5.08 0.07 3.25
CA SER A 64 -4.32 -0.91 2.45
C SER A 64 -4.67 -0.70 0.98
N PRO A 65 -3.70 -0.53 0.05
CA PRO A 65 -4.01 -0.24 -1.34
C PRO A 65 -4.48 -1.47 -2.17
N GLY A 66 -4.36 -2.67 -1.62
CA GLY A 66 -4.78 -3.93 -2.24
C GLY A 66 -4.23 -5.13 -1.48
N ASP A 67 -4.49 -6.34 -2.00
CA ASP A 67 -4.02 -7.63 -1.50
C ASP A 67 -4.20 -7.79 0.01
N ILE A 68 -5.40 -7.43 0.48
CA ILE A 68 -5.82 -7.62 1.85
C ILE A 68 -6.03 -9.11 2.12
N VAL A 69 -6.57 -9.83 1.15
CA VAL A 69 -6.79 -11.29 1.20
C VAL A 69 -5.92 -11.99 0.16
N GLU A 70 -5.54 -13.24 0.43
CA GLU A 70 -4.75 -14.07 -0.49
C GLU A 70 -5.56 -14.54 -1.70
N SER A 71 -6.86 -14.75 -1.53
CA SER A 71 -7.82 -14.99 -2.62
C SER A 71 -9.14 -14.33 -2.28
N GLY A 72 -9.87 -13.89 -3.32
CA GLY A 72 -11.08 -13.08 -3.21
C GLY A 72 -12.32 -13.81 -2.67
N THR A 73 -12.18 -14.83 -1.84
CA THR A 73 -13.30 -15.61 -1.31
C THR A 73 -13.97 -14.96 -0.10
N PRO A 74 -15.29 -15.16 0.08
CA PRO A 74 -16.04 -14.61 1.22
C PRO A 74 -15.43 -14.98 2.59
N GLU A 75 -14.88 -16.18 2.71
CA GLU A 75 -14.27 -16.69 3.94
C GLU A 75 -13.00 -15.92 4.32
N ASN A 76 -12.15 -15.62 3.35
CA ASN A 76 -10.93 -14.83 3.58
C ASN A 76 -11.26 -13.39 3.93
N TYR A 77 -12.25 -12.81 3.24
CA TYR A 77 -12.76 -11.48 3.59
C TYR A 77 -13.32 -11.45 5.02
N GLN A 78 -14.12 -12.46 5.39
CA GLN A 78 -14.67 -12.60 6.74
C GLN A 78 -13.57 -12.66 7.79
N LEU A 79 -12.53 -13.47 7.55
CA LEU A 79 -11.36 -13.53 8.42
C LEU A 79 -10.68 -12.15 8.54
N ALA A 80 -10.33 -11.53 7.40
CA ALA A 80 -9.65 -10.24 7.35
C ALA A 80 -10.39 -9.16 8.15
N ARG A 81 -11.70 -9.01 7.93
CA ARG A 81 -12.50 -8.00 8.64
C ARG A 81 -12.63 -8.29 10.12
N GLN A 82 -12.80 -9.55 10.53
CA GLN A 82 -12.87 -9.91 11.94
C GLN A 82 -11.56 -9.55 12.65
N GLU A 83 -10.42 -9.93 12.06
CA GLU A 83 -9.12 -9.66 12.64
C GLU A 83 -8.79 -8.17 12.61
N LEU A 84 -8.99 -7.47 11.49
CA LEU A 84 -8.78 -6.02 11.40
C LEU A 84 -9.68 -5.24 12.38
N ALA A 85 -10.96 -5.59 12.50
CA ALA A 85 -11.86 -4.95 13.48
C ALA A 85 -11.38 -5.17 14.93
N ALA A 86 -10.91 -6.37 15.25
CA ALA A 86 -10.35 -6.67 16.58
C ALA A 86 -9.06 -5.89 16.85
N GLN A 87 -8.21 -5.69 15.84
CA GLN A 87 -6.91 -5.03 16.00
C GLN A 87 -7.00 -3.50 15.99
N LEU A 88 -7.86 -2.93 15.13
CA LEU A 88 -8.01 -1.49 14.91
C LEU A 88 -9.08 -0.84 15.80
N GLY A 89 -10.03 -1.64 16.30
CA GLY A 89 -11.13 -1.14 17.12
C GLY A 89 -12.00 -0.13 16.38
N LYS A 90 -11.92 1.14 16.77
CA LYS A 90 -12.71 2.24 16.17
C LYS A 90 -11.98 2.99 15.06
N ILE A 91 -10.70 2.70 14.83
CA ILE A 91 -9.92 3.38 13.78
C ILE A 91 -10.48 2.92 12.42
N PRO A 92 -10.96 3.85 11.56
CA PRO A 92 -11.44 3.50 10.23
C PRO A 92 -10.37 2.77 9.42
N PHE A 93 -10.80 1.76 8.66
CA PHE A 93 -9.96 1.06 7.69
C PHE A 93 -10.49 1.32 6.27
N TYR A 94 -9.62 1.78 5.38
CA TYR A 94 -9.92 2.02 3.97
C TYR A 94 -9.30 0.93 3.10
N PRO A 95 -10.12 0.01 2.55
CA PRO A 95 -9.63 -1.08 1.71
C PRO A 95 -9.48 -0.62 0.26
N GLY A 96 -8.38 -1.03 -0.36
CA GLY A 96 -8.17 -1.03 -1.80
C GLY A 96 -8.31 -2.43 -2.36
N ILE A 97 -8.28 -2.54 -3.69
CA ILE A 97 -8.41 -3.80 -4.42
C ILE A 97 -7.10 -4.08 -5.17
N GLY A 98 -6.51 -5.24 -4.90
CA GLY A 98 -5.32 -5.77 -5.57
C GLY A 98 -5.65 -6.98 -6.44
N ASN A 99 -4.63 -7.62 -6.99
CA ASN A 99 -4.82 -8.78 -7.86
C ASN A 99 -5.34 -10.00 -7.11
N HIS A 100 -5.02 -10.15 -5.82
CA HIS A 100 -5.47 -11.30 -5.04
C HIS A 100 -6.97 -11.24 -4.72
N GLU A 101 -7.55 -10.04 -4.58
CA GLU A 101 -9.01 -9.89 -4.54
C GLU A 101 -9.70 -10.34 -5.83
N MET A 102 -8.99 -10.33 -6.96
CA MET A 102 -9.46 -10.76 -8.28
C MET A 102 -9.00 -12.17 -8.66
N TRP A 103 -8.34 -12.88 -7.74
CA TRP A 103 -7.85 -14.23 -7.95
C TRP A 103 -8.86 -15.27 -7.45
N PRO A 104 -9.38 -16.16 -8.31
CA PRO A 104 -10.30 -17.22 -7.90
C PRO A 104 -9.55 -18.31 -7.11
N GLU A 105 -10.15 -18.81 -6.03
CA GLU A 105 -9.52 -19.87 -5.23
C GLU A 105 -9.53 -21.23 -5.94
N HIS A 106 -10.53 -21.47 -6.79
CA HIS A 106 -10.68 -22.71 -7.52
C HIS A 106 -10.37 -22.55 -9.01
N GLU A 107 -9.43 -23.35 -9.52
CA GLU A 107 -9.13 -23.45 -10.96
C GLU A 107 -10.31 -23.95 -11.80
N SER A 108 -11.39 -24.42 -11.16
CA SER A 108 -12.63 -24.85 -11.83
C SER A 108 -13.33 -23.71 -12.58
N GLY A 109 -12.96 -22.44 -12.33
CA GLY A 109 -13.50 -21.27 -13.02
C GLY A 109 -14.93 -20.92 -12.62
N GLU A 110 -15.37 -21.38 -11.45
CA GLU A 110 -16.70 -21.07 -10.90
C GLU A 110 -16.82 -19.59 -10.50
N ASP A 111 -15.74 -18.99 -10.03
CA ASP A 111 -15.68 -17.58 -9.69
C ASP A 111 -15.33 -16.74 -10.92
N THR A 112 -16.27 -15.90 -11.35
CA THR A 112 -16.01 -14.92 -12.40
C THR A 112 -15.38 -13.65 -11.81
N LEU A 113 -14.59 -12.92 -12.60
CA LEU A 113 -14.03 -11.62 -12.17
C LEU A 113 -15.12 -10.64 -11.70
N GLU A 114 -16.28 -10.63 -12.37
CA GLU A 114 -17.43 -9.80 -11.98
C GLU A 114 -17.95 -10.18 -10.59
N GLN A 115 -18.04 -11.49 -10.30
CA GLN A 115 -18.45 -11.99 -9.00
C GLN A 115 -17.46 -11.59 -7.91
N LEU A 116 -16.15 -11.77 -8.14
CA LEU A 116 -15.10 -11.40 -7.18
C LEU A 116 -15.10 -9.90 -6.85
N ILE A 117 -15.29 -9.05 -7.87
CA ILE A 117 -15.44 -7.60 -7.69
C ILE A 117 -16.72 -7.29 -6.90
N GLN A 118 -17.83 -7.95 -7.21
CA GLN A 118 -19.09 -7.75 -6.51
C GLN A 118 -18.99 -8.17 -5.04
N ASP A 119 -18.28 -9.26 -4.74
CA ASP A 119 -18.05 -9.73 -3.37
C ASP A 119 -17.17 -8.74 -2.60
N TYR A 120 -16.09 -8.23 -3.21
CA TYR A 120 -15.30 -7.14 -2.65
C TYR A 120 -16.18 -5.93 -2.26
N VAL A 121 -16.99 -5.44 -3.21
CA VAL A 121 -17.85 -4.25 -3.00
C VAL A 121 -18.87 -4.51 -1.89
N THR A 122 -19.50 -5.67 -1.91
CA THR A 122 -20.52 -6.07 -0.92
C THR A 122 -19.91 -6.16 0.47
N PHE A 123 -18.72 -6.75 0.56
CA PHE A 123 -18.09 -7.05 1.83
C PHE A 123 -17.51 -5.81 2.51
N TRP A 124 -16.84 -4.95 1.75
CA TRP A 124 -16.22 -3.73 2.25
C TRP A 124 -17.17 -2.52 2.26
N GLY A 125 -18.32 -2.60 1.56
CA GLY A 125 -19.26 -1.49 1.44
C GLY A 125 -18.66 -0.28 0.74
N LYS A 126 -17.71 -0.51 -0.16
CA LYS A 126 -16.97 0.52 -0.93
C LYS A 126 -16.95 0.12 -2.41
N PRO A 127 -17.11 1.06 -3.34
CA PRO A 127 -16.78 0.82 -4.75
C PRO A 127 -15.28 0.47 -4.90
N VAL A 128 -14.89 -0.09 -6.05
CA VAL A 128 -13.48 -0.45 -6.33
C VAL A 128 -12.55 0.77 -6.42
N HIS A 129 -13.05 1.91 -6.89
CA HIS A 129 -12.40 3.20 -6.79
C HIS A 129 -13.32 4.21 -6.10
N TYR A 130 -12.76 5.01 -5.18
CA TYR A 130 -13.52 5.98 -4.40
C TYR A 130 -12.58 7.06 -3.83
N TYR A 131 -13.14 8.17 -3.36
CA TYR A 131 -12.37 9.20 -2.68
C TYR A 131 -13.09 9.67 -1.42
N TRP A 132 -12.32 10.24 -0.49
CA TRP A 132 -12.83 10.91 0.70
C TRP A 132 -11.92 12.10 1.03
N VAL A 133 -12.39 12.97 1.90
CA VAL A 133 -11.65 14.16 2.32
C VAL A 133 -11.51 14.12 3.84
N GLU A 134 -10.28 14.25 4.32
CA GLU A 134 -9.96 14.46 5.73
C GLU A 134 -9.31 15.84 5.88
N GLY A 135 -10.07 16.80 6.40
CA GLY A 135 -9.62 18.20 6.49
C GLY A 135 -9.24 18.78 5.13
N GLU A 136 -7.97 19.18 4.98
CA GLU A 136 -7.42 19.75 3.74
C GLU A 136 -6.74 18.70 2.83
N VAL A 137 -6.92 17.41 3.11
CA VAL A 137 -6.32 16.30 2.36
C VAL A 137 -7.41 15.52 1.62
N LEU A 138 -7.24 15.41 0.30
CA LEU A 138 -8.02 14.51 -0.55
C LEU A 138 -7.32 13.16 -0.62
N CYS A 139 -8.03 12.10 -0.24
CA CYS A 139 -7.59 10.72 -0.37
C CYS A 139 -8.35 10.04 -1.51
N VAL A 140 -7.64 9.41 -2.45
CA VAL A 140 -8.22 8.76 -3.64
C VAL A 140 -7.74 7.31 -3.71
N MET A 141 -8.65 6.35 -3.65
CA MET A 141 -8.39 4.92 -3.88
C MET A 141 -8.72 4.59 -5.35
N LEU A 142 -7.79 3.96 -6.06
CA LEU A 142 -7.92 3.57 -7.46
C LEU A 142 -7.82 2.05 -7.61
N ASP A 143 -8.55 1.52 -8.59
CA ASP A 143 -8.53 0.11 -8.99
C ASP A 143 -7.73 -0.09 -10.28
N ALA A 144 -7.03 -1.21 -10.41
CA ALA A 144 -6.38 -1.63 -11.65
C ALA A 144 -7.15 -2.79 -12.28
N VAL A 145 -7.18 -2.85 -13.61
CA VAL A 145 -7.81 -3.93 -14.38
C VAL A 145 -6.84 -4.54 -15.38
N GLY A 146 -7.17 -5.71 -15.91
CA GLY A 146 -6.47 -6.27 -17.07
C GLY A 146 -5.19 -7.07 -16.75
N TYR A 147 -5.08 -7.60 -15.53
CA TYR A 147 -4.02 -8.56 -15.16
C TYR A 147 -3.95 -9.71 -16.20
N PRO A 148 -2.74 -10.17 -16.58
CA PRO A 148 -1.43 -9.86 -16.01
C PRO A 148 -0.77 -8.56 -16.51
N GLU A 149 -1.47 -7.71 -17.27
CA GLU A 149 -0.97 -6.41 -17.74
C GLU A 149 -1.79 -5.27 -17.11
N PRO A 150 -1.62 -5.02 -15.80
CA PRO A 150 -2.48 -4.12 -15.06
C PRO A 150 -2.44 -2.71 -15.63
N ARG A 151 -3.61 -2.10 -15.74
CA ARG A 151 -3.80 -0.74 -16.26
C ARG A 151 -4.96 -0.08 -15.55
N PHE A 152 -4.96 1.25 -15.54
CA PHE A 152 -6.18 1.99 -15.17
C PHE A 152 -7.10 2.07 -16.38
N SER A 153 -8.37 1.72 -16.17
CA SER A 153 -9.40 1.89 -17.19
C SER A 153 -9.62 3.38 -17.53
N GLU A 154 -10.28 3.68 -18.64
CA GLU A 154 -10.68 5.05 -18.95
C GLU A 154 -11.57 5.64 -17.86
N GLU A 155 -12.43 4.81 -17.25
CA GLU A 155 -13.29 5.19 -16.13
C GLU A 155 -12.47 5.57 -14.90
N THR A 156 -11.50 4.75 -14.49
CA THR A 156 -10.63 5.03 -13.34
C THR A 156 -9.81 6.31 -13.57
N LEU A 157 -9.29 6.53 -14.78
CA LEU A 157 -8.55 7.76 -15.12
C LEU A 157 -9.47 9.00 -15.14
N ALA A 158 -10.70 8.88 -15.64
CA ALA A 158 -11.69 9.96 -15.62
C ALA A 158 -12.14 10.29 -14.19
N PHE A 159 -12.32 9.26 -13.36
CA PHE A 159 -12.60 9.36 -11.94
C PHE A 159 -11.50 10.14 -11.22
N LEU A 160 -10.22 9.77 -11.41
CA LEU A 160 -9.08 10.48 -10.84
C LEU A 160 -9.07 11.96 -11.26
N LYS A 161 -9.20 12.25 -12.55
CA LYS A 161 -9.28 13.64 -13.05
C LYS A 161 -10.39 14.42 -12.36
N THR A 162 -11.56 13.82 -12.22
CA THR A 162 -12.73 14.46 -11.60
C THR A 162 -12.53 14.70 -10.11
N ALA A 163 -11.99 13.74 -9.36
CA ALA A 163 -11.69 13.91 -7.94
C ALA A 163 -10.68 15.05 -7.73
N LEU A 164 -9.60 15.07 -8.49
CA LEU A 164 -8.58 16.13 -8.38
C LEU A 164 -9.13 17.51 -8.77
N ALA A 165 -9.97 17.59 -9.82
CA ALA A 165 -10.58 18.84 -10.27
C ALA A 165 -11.61 19.40 -9.28
N LYS A 166 -12.34 18.53 -8.55
CA LYS A 166 -13.29 18.94 -7.50
C LYS A 166 -12.60 19.49 -6.26
N HIS A 167 -11.36 19.08 -5.99
CA HIS A 167 -10.60 19.47 -4.81
C HIS A 167 -9.24 20.11 -5.18
N PRO A 168 -9.23 21.21 -5.95
CA PRO A 168 -8.00 21.75 -6.53
C PRO A 168 -7.04 22.34 -5.49
N ALA A 169 -7.54 22.73 -4.32
CA ALA A 169 -6.75 23.29 -3.22
C ALA A 169 -6.23 22.24 -2.23
N HIS A 170 -6.70 20.99 -2.29
CA HIS A 170 -6.32 19.96 -1.32
C HIS A 170 -4.99 19.32 -1.70
N VAL A 171 -4.23 18.87 -0.70
CA VAL A 171 -3.13 17.90 -0.91
C VAL A 171 -3.75 16.59 -1.36
N ALA A 172 -3.23 15.95 -2.40
CA ALA A 172 -3.75 14.68 -2.89
C ALA A 172 -2.87 13.51 -2.40
N VAL A 173 -3.51 12.52 -1.79
CA VAL A 173 -2.91 11.23 -1.46
C VAL A 173 -3.65 10.17 -2.25
N ILE A 174 -2.96 9.58 -3.21
CA ILE A 174 -3.52 8.60 -4.14
C ILE A 174 -3.02 7.22 -3.71
N PHE A 175 -3.93 6.26 -3.61
CA PHE A 175 -3.69 4.87 -3.29
C PHE A 175 -4.07 4.02 -4.50
N ALA A 176 -3.19 3.09 -4.87
CA ALA A 176 -3.46 2.09 -5.91
C ALA A 176 -2.59 0.87 -5.65
N HIS A 177 -3.08 -0.34 -5.91
CA HIS A 177 -2.31 -1.54 -5.63
C HIS A 177 -0.95 -1.58 -6.35
N CYS A 178 -0.95 -1.49 -7.68
CA CYS A 178 0.30 -1.51 -8.44
C CYS A 178 1.00 -0.15 -8.46
N PRO A 179 2.34 -0.11 -8.39
CA PRO A 179 3.12 1.11 -8.61
C PRO A 179 3.05 1.57 -10.07
N LEU A 180 3.54 2.79 -10.32
CA LEU A 180 3.80 3.24 -11.69
C LEU A 180 5.12 2.66 -12.21
N TYR A 181 5.29 2.63 -13.52
CA TYR A 181 6.51 2.15 -14.16
C TYR A 181 7.74 2.90 -13.63
N ASN A 182 8.78 2.17 -13.26
CA ASN A 182 10.07 2.70 -12.79
C ASN A 182 9.98 3.57 -11.51
N THR A 183 9.11 3.22 -10.56
CA THR A 183 9.02 3.90 -9.26
C THR A 183 9.44 3.08 -8.05
N VAL A 184 9.74 1.78 -8.23
CA VAL A 184 10.38 0.90 -7.23
C VAL A 184 11.20 -0.17 -7.96
N LEU A 185 12.42 -0.41 -7.49
CA LEU A 185 13.40 -1.29 -8.16
C LEU A 185 13.84 -2.43 -7.23
N ASP A 186 14.42 -3.46 -7.82
CA ASP A 186 14.99 -4.60 -7.09
C ASP A 186 16.25 -4.20 -6.30
N ARG A 187 16.34 -4.64 -5.04
CA ARG A 187 17.53 -4.51 -4.18
C ARG A 187 18.78 -5.11 -4.79
N ASP A 188 18.66 -6.23 -5.50
CA ASP A 188 19.78 -6.91 -6.14
C ASP A 188 19.33 -7.57 -7.45
N PRO A 189 19.33 -6.80 -8.56
CA PRO A 189 18.91 -7.28 -9.88
C PRO A 189 19.71 -8.47 -10.40
N ALA A 190 20.93 -8.70 -9.91
CA ALA A 190 21.73 -9.85 -10.30
C ALA A 190 21.22 -11.16 -9.66
N ARG A 191 20.44 -11.05 -8.57
CA ARG A 191 19.84 -12.17 -7.84
C ARG A 191 18.31 -12.17 -7.89
N ASN A 192 17.69 -11.18 -8.54
CA ASN A 192 16.24 -11.05 -8.65
C ASN A 192 15.56 -11.10 -7.27
N ARG A 193 16.02 -10.26 -6.33
CA ARG A 193 15.61 -10.38 -4.92
C ARG A 193 14.19 -9.91 -4.67
N ASP A 194 13.72 -8.92 -5.41
CA ASP A 194 12.38 -8.36 -5.26
C ASP A 194 11.63 -8.36 -6.59
N TYR A 195 10.30 -8.43 -6.52
CA TYR A 195 9.51 -7.91 -7.62
C TYR A 195 9.65 -6.39 -7.71
N HIS A 196 9.53 -5.84 -8.92
CA HIS A 196 9.83 -4.45 -9.18
C HIS A 196 9.03 -3.87 -10.35
N SER A 197 8.87 -2.55 -10.35
CA SER A 197 8.04 -1.80 -11.32
C SER A 197 8.61 -1.67 -12.74
N LEU A 198 9.57 -2.53 -13.10
CA LEU A 198 10.04 -2.67 -14.50
C LEU A 198 9.53 -3.97 -15.14
N ALA A 199 9.05 -4.91 -14.32
CA ALA A 199 8.44 -6.16 -14.81
C ALA A 199 6.95 -5.91 -15.13
N PRO A 200 6.44 -6.31 -16.32
CA PRO A 200 5.10 -5.97 -16.79
C PRO A 200 3.95 -6.21 -15.79
N PHE A 201 3.99 -7.33 -15.07
CA PHE A 201 2.97 -7.66 -14.08
C PHE A 201 2.92 -6.69 -12.88
N PHE A 202 3.99 -5.96 -12.62
CA PHE A 202 4.21 -5.23 -11.38
C PHE A 202 4.08 -3.72 -11.52
N TYR A 203 3.55 -3.20 -12.64
CA TYR A 203 3.29 -1.77 -12.79
C TYR A 203 2.08 -1.46 -13.67
N ILE A 204 1.49 -0.28 -13.47
CA ILE A 204 0.40 0.22 -14.32
C ILE A 204 0.89 0.52 -15.74
N HIS A 205 0.48 -0.27 -16.73
CA HIS A 205 0.96 -0.18 -18.12
C HIS A 205 0.77 1.20 -18.77
N ASN A 206 -0.30 1.90 -18.41
CA ASN A 206 -0.56 3.27 -18.87
C ASN A 206 -0.11 4.34 -17.85
N SER A 207 1.02 4.11 -17.16
CA SER A 207 1.61 5.03 -16.17
C SER A 207 1.77 6.46 -16.66
N ASP A 208 2.11 6.66 -17.94
CA ASP A 208 2.28 8.00 -18.51
C ASP A 208 0.96 8.79 -18.53
N ALA A 209 -0.19 8.12 -18.69
CA ALA A 209 -1.49 8.78 -18.60
C ALA A 209 -1.74 9.31 -17.18
N VAL A 210 -1.27 8.58 -16.15
CA VAL A 210 -1.33 9.03 -14.75
C VAL A 210 -0.42 10.23 -14.54
N ARG A 211 0.83 10.16 -15.01
CA ARG A 211 1.78 11.28 -14.93
C ARG A 211 1.25 12.54 -15.60
N VAL A 212 0.62 12.42 -16.77
CA VAL A 212 -0.03 13.54 -17.46
C VAL A 212 -1.13 14.18 -16.61
N ILE A 213 -1.95 13.38 -15.93
CA ILE A 213 -2.98 13.90 -15.00
C ILE A 213 -2.31 14.66 -13.85
N LEU A 214 -1.31 14.04 -13.21
CA LEU A 214 -0.65 14.63 -12.04
C LEU A 214 0.17 15.88 -12.38
N ALA A 215 0.73 15.97 -13.59
CA ALA A 215 1.46 17.14 -14.07
C ALA A 215 0.62 18.42 -14.11
N THR A 216 -0.71 18.30 -14.21
CA THR A 216 -1.64 19.45 -14.24
C THR A 216 -1.95 20.02 -12.87
N ARG A 217 -1.57 19.33 -11.79
CA ARG A 217 -1.90 19.76 -10.44
C ARG A 217 -1.12 20.98 -10.03
N ARG A 218 -1.74 21.77 -9.15
CA ARG A 218 -1.17 22.99 -8.58
C ARG A 218 -0.63 22.83 -7.17
N ASN A 219 -0.64 21.61 -6.65
CA ASN A 219 -0.09 21.22 -5.35
C ASN A 219 0.53 19.82 -5.51
N GLY A 220 1.54 19.51 -4.71
CA GLY A 220 2.16 18.20 -4.66
C GLY A 220 1.19 17.08 -4.30
N SER A 221 1.59 15.85 -4.62
CA SER A 221 0.78 14.66 -4.40
C SER A 221 1.63 13.48 -3.91
N LEU A 222 1.01 12.58 -3.17
CA LEU A 222 1.56 11.26 -2.88
C LEU A 222 0.88 10.21 -3.78
N TYR A 223 1.64 9.23 -4.24
CA TYR A 223 1.14 8.02 -4.87
C TYR A 223 1.66 6.82 -4.06
N ILE A 224 0.77 6.13 -3.37
CA ILE A 224 1.07 5.05 -2.42
C ILE A 224 0.58 3.73 -3.03
N SER A 225 1.49 2.78 -3.15
CA SER A 225 1.28 1.48 -3.78
C SER A 225 1.83 0.32 -2.97
N GLY A 226 1.58 -0.92 -3.39
CA GLY A 226 2.10 -2.17 -2.81
C GLY A 226 2.53 -3.13 -3.92
N HIS A 227 2.01 -4.36 -3.94
CA HIS A 227 2.07 -5.36 -5.03
C HIS A 227 3.44 -6.00 -5.29
N THR A 228 4.51 -5.24 -5.13
CA THR A 228 5.86 -5.67 -5.48
C THR A 228 6.53 -6.48 -4.39
N HIS A 229 5.98 -6.50 -3.18
CA HIS A 229 6.59 -7.18 -2.03
C HIS A 229 8.08 -6.80 -1.85
N SER A 230 8.49 -5.62 -2.29
CA SER A 230 9.89 -5.23 -2.27
C SER A 230 10.36 -5.03 -0.83
N GLY A 231 11.59 -5.42 -0.53
CA GLY A 231 12.14 -5.24 0.81
C GLY A 231 12.62 -3.81 1.12
N TRP A 232 13.07 -3.60 2.36
CA TRP A 232 13.41 -2.28 2.92
C TRP A 232 14.44 -1.47 2.11
N GLU A 233 15.44 -2.15 1.57
CA GLU A 233 16.54 -1.52 0.87
C GLU A 233 16.24 -1.32 -0.63
N ALA A 234 15.01 -1.61 -1.07
CA ALA A 234 14.60 -1.48 -2.46
C ALA A 234 14.82 -0.04 -2.92
N PRO A 235 15.61 0.16 -3.99
CA PRO A 235 15.78 1.50 -4.53
C PRO A 235 14.42 2.06 -4.91
N ASN A 236 14.23 3.36 -4.66
CA ASN A 236 12.99 4.07 -4.89
C ASN A 236 11.78 3.61 -4.04
N LEU A 237 11.98 2.92 -2.91
CA LEU A 237 10.88 2.64 -1.97
C LEU A 237 10.10 3.91 -1.58
N VAL A 238 10.81 5.04 -1.49
CA VAL A 238 10.25 6.41 -1.54
C VAL A 238 11.00 7.18 -2.63
N PHE A 239 10.28 7.69 -3.62
CA PHE A 239 10.86 8.36 -4.78
C PHE A 239 10.04 9.57 -5.21
N THR A 240 10.68 10.74 -5.35
CA THR A 240 10.01 11.96 -5.81
C THR A 240 10.41 12.29 -7.25
N GLU A 241 9.42 12.44 -8.11
CA GLU A 241 9.59 12.98 -9.47
C GLU A 241 8.78 14.27 -9.67
N ARG A 242 9.04 14.97 -10.78
CA ARG A 242 8.33 16.20 -11.17
C ARG A 242 7.78 16.05 -12.59
N PRO A 243 6.62 15.40 -12.76
CA PRO A 243 5.99 15.27 -14.08
C PRO A 243 5.45 16.61 -14.60
N GLY A 244 5.28 17.61 -13.74
CA GLY A 244 4.89 18.98 -14.06
C GLY A 244 5.55 19.99 -13.12
N ALA A 245 4.84 21.07 -12.79
CA ALA A 245 5.39 22.13 -11.93
C ALA A 245 5.60 21.68 -10.47
N TYR A 246 4.77 20.76 -9.97
CA TYR A 246 4.75 20.31 -8.58
C TYR A 246 5.25 18.87 -8.44
N PRO A 247 5.85 18.52 -7.29
CA PRO A 247 6.38 17.18 -7.07
C PRO A 247 5.28 16.13 -6.87
N VAL A 248 5.56 14.91 -7.32
CA VAL A 248 4.82 13.69 -6.97
C VAL A 248 5.78 12.77 -6.26
N THR A 249 5.46 12.37 -5.04
CA THR A 249 6.22 11.35 -4.31
C THR A 249 5.51 10.01 -4.41
N HIS A 250 6.20 9.03 -4.97
CA HIS A 250 5.81 7.63 -5.01
C HIS A 250 6.33 6.92 -3.77
N ILE A 251 5.47 6.10 -3.18
CA ILE A 251 5.79 5.26 -2.04
C ILE A 251 5.33 3.85 -2.38
N ASN A 252 6.23 2.89 -2.28
CA ASN A 252 5.90 1.48 -2.39
C ASN A 252 5.91 0.88 -0.97
N LEU A 253 4.75 0.46 -0.51
CA LEU A 253 4.58 -0.21 0.76
C LEU A 253 5.21 -1.60 0.66
N MET A 254 5.88 -1.99 1.73
CA MET A 254 6.32 -3.36 1.92
C MET A 254 5.17 -4.16 2.53
N SER A 255 5.08 -5.44 2.19
CA SER A 255 4.19 -6.36 2.87
C SER A 255 4.74 -6.69 4.27
N PRO A 256 3.93 -6.61 5.35
CA PRO A 256 4.27 -7.17 6.65
C PRO A 256 4.17 -8.71 6.65
N TRP A 257 3.54 -9.30 5.63
CA TRP A 257 3.39 -10.74 5.48
C TRP A 257 4.68 -11.36 4.93
N PHE A 258 5.12 -11.02 3.71
CA PHE A 258 6.43 -11.46 3.19
C PHE A 258 7.01 -10.48 2.18
N THR A 259 8.33 -10.43 2.06
CA THR A 259 9.01 -9.66 0.99
C THR A 259 9.92 -10.57 0.18
N GLY A 260 10.21 -10.16 -1.05
CA GLY A 260 11.15 -10.82 -1.94
C GLY A 260 10.58 -11.96 -2.81
N TYR A 261 11.25 -12.18 -3.95
CA TYR A 261 10.80 -13.05 -5.04
C TYR A 261 10.81 -14.55 -4.68
N GLU A 262 11.92 -15.05 -4.15
CA GLU A 262 12.11 -16.49 -3.85
C GLU A 262 11.47 -16.92 -2.51
N LYS A 263 10.69 -16.05 -1.89
CA LYS A 263 10.24 -16.16 -0.50
C LYS A 263 8.72 -16.10 -0.37
N GLU A 264 8.02 -16.19 -1.49
CA GLU A 264 6.59 -16.37 -1.51
C GLU A 264 6.21 -17.64 -0.73
N PRO A 265 5.24 -17.59 0.19
CA PRO A 265 4.79 -18.76 0.92
C PRO A 265 4.22 -19.79 -0.05
N GLY A 266 4.96 -20.87 -0.28
CA GLY A 266 4.58 -21.89 -1.25
C GLY A 266 3.53 -22.84 -0.68
N ARG A 267 2.50 -23.13 -1.48
CA ARG A 267 1.65 -24.32 -1.29
C ARG A 267 2.33 -25.51 -1.98
N ASN A 268 3.12 -26.26 -1.24
CA ASN A 268 3.45 -27.63 -1.62
C ASN A 268 2.28 -28.52 -1.12
N GLU A 269 1.79 -29.45 -1.95
CA GLU A 269 0.63 -30.34 -1.66
C GLU A 269 0.79 -31.19 -0.37
N GLU A 270 2.01 -31.33 0.13
CA GLU A 270 2.40 -32.12 1.30
C GLU A 270 2.84 -31.27 2.51
N ALA A 271 3.27 -30.00 2.31
CA ALA A 271 3.70 -29.10 3.39
C ALA A 271 3.70 -27.60 3.02
N PHE A 272 3.21 -26.75 3.92
CA PHE A 272 3.42 -25.30 3.86
C PHE A 272 4.83 -24.93 4.32
N GLU A 273 5.61 -24.28 3.46
CA GLU A 273 6.92 -23.73 3.77
C GLU A 273 6.89 -22.20 3.69
N PHE A 274 7.33 -21.56 4.77
CA PHE A 274 7.47 -20.10 4.82
C PHE A 274 8.96 -19.76 4.86
N HIS A 275 9.43 -19.06 3.84
CA HIS A 275 10.80 -18.59 3.79
C HIS A 275 10.85 -17.12 4.16
N PHE A 276 11.70 -16.77 5.12
CA PHE A 276 11.92 -15.38 5.49
C PHE A 276 12.87 -14.70 4.49
N ASP A 277 12.61 -13.43 4.22
CA ASP A 277 13.57 -12.56 3.55
C ASP A 277 14.73 -12.19 4.49
N GLU A 278 15.79 -11.61 3.92
CA GLU A 278 16.97 -11.16 4.67
C GLU A 278 17.23 -9.65 4.45
N PRO A 279 17.03 -8.79 5.47
CA PRO A 279 16.53 -9.10 6.81
C PRO A 279 15.04 -9.46 6.82
N ASP A 280 14.63 -10.28 7.80
CA ASP A 280 13.22 -10.58 8.04
C ASP A 280 12.56 -9.41 8.77
N LEU A 281 11.70 -8.68 8.07
CA LEU A 281 11.08 -7.46 8.57
C LEU A 281 9.55 -7.58 8.59
N VAL A 282 8.95 -7.16 9.70
CA VAL A 282 7.51 -6.95 9.83
C VAL A 282 7.27 -5.46 9.97
N VAL A 283 6.72 -4.82 8.94
CA VAL A 283 6.78 -3.36 8.80
C VAL A 283 5.44 -2.71 8.45
N SER A 284 5.30 -1.45 8.82
CA SER A 284 4.24 -0.59 8.30
C SER A 284 4.65 0.88 8.32
N PHE A 285 3.90 1.71 7.58
CA PHE A 285 4.26 3.09 7.31
C PHE A 285 3.33 4.07 8.03
N ALA A 286 3.93 5.04 8.71
CA ALA A 286 3.23 6.18 9.30
C ALA A 286 3.40 7.41 8.41
N PHE A 287 2.31 8.13 8.17
CA PHE A 287 2.29 9.35 7.35
C PHE A 287 1.74 10.50 8.17
N ARG A 288 2.51 11.59 8.27
CA ARG A 288 2.05 12.88 8.78
C ARG A 288 2.13 13.89 7.65
N VAL A 289 0.97 14.32 7.18
CA VAL A 289 0.82 15.31 6.11
C VAL A 289 0.74 16.68 6.75
N TYR A 290 1.61 17.58 6.31
CA TYR A 290 1.61 18.99 6.64
C TYR A 290 1.26 19.80 5.40
N ARG A 291 1.14 21.12 5.52
CA ARG A 291 0.77 21.97 4.39
C ARG A 291 1.80 21.92 3.26
N HIS A 292 3.08 21.80 3.60
CA HIS A 292 4.17 21.93 2.63
C HIS A 292 5.04 20.70 2.46
N GLN A 293 4.85 19.71 3.31
CA GLN A 293 5.69 18.51 3.36
C GLN A 293 4.91 17.31 3.91
N VAL A 294 5.46 16.13 3.71
CA VAL A 294 4.96 14.90 4.35
C VAL A 294 6.13 14.22 5.06
N ALA A 295 5.95 13.92 6.34
CA ALA A 295 6.85 13.03 7.06
C ALA A 295 6.34 11.59 6.92
N ILE A 296 7.16 10.74 6.31
CA ILE A 296 6.90 9.32 6.08
C ILE A 296 7.87 8.55 6.98
N ARG A 297 7.39 7.63 7.81
CA ARG A 297 8.25 6.85 8.70
C ARG A 297 7.97 5.36 8.52
N LEU A 298 9.01 4.56 8.33
CA LEU A 298 8.90 3.10 8.37
C LEU A 298 9.22 2.58 9.75
N ARG A 299 8.37 1.70 10.27
CA ARG A 299 8.60 1.00 11.53
C ARG A 299 8.86 -0.48 11.31
N ASN A 300 9.91 -1.02 11.92
CA ASN A 300 10.02 -2.47 12.15
C ASN A 300 9.37 -2.81 13.49
N HIS A 301 8.34 -3.63 13.46
CA HIS A 301 7.57 -4.00 14.63
C HIS A 301 8.19 -5.13 15.44
N SER A 302 8.96 -6.01 14.79
CA SER A 302 9.71 -7.08 15.48
C SER A 302 10.73 -6.49 16.45
N GLU A 303 11.39 -5.41 16.03
CA GLU A 303 12.39 -4.69 16.84
C GLU A 303 11.83 -3.43 17.54
N ARG A 304 10.56 -3.10 17.30
CA ARG A 304 9.86 -1.92 17.83
C ARG A 304 10.59 -0.60 17.59
N ARG A 305 11.29 -0.46 16.46
CA ARG A 305 12.07 0.74 16.13
C ARG A 305 11.67 1.35 14.79
N TRP A 306 11.87 2.66 14.69
CA TRP A 306 11.80 3.37 13.42
C TRP A 306 13.06 3.07 12.61
N MET A 307 12.89 2.61 11.37
CA MET A 307 13.99 2.22 10.49
C MET A 307 14.50 3.40 9.65
N ALA A 308 13.58 4.18 9.07
CA ALA A 308 13.91 5.50 8.53
C ALA A 308 12.71 6.44 8.60
N GLN A 309 13.03 7.68 8.26
CA GLN A 309 12.11 8.76 8.07
C GLN A 309 12.50 9.50 6.80
N TRP A 310 11.52 9.82 5.97
CA TRP A 310 11.66 10.72 4.84
C TRP A 310 10.78 11.94 5.09
N VAL A 311 11.29 13.11 4.71
CA VAL A 311 10.50 14.34 4.65
C VAL A 311 10.47 14.77 3.20
N VAL A 312 9.30 14.70 2.57
CA VAL A 312 9.15 14.97 1.13
C VAL A 312 8.34 16.24 0.89
N PRO A 313 8.67 17.03 -0.13
CA PRO A 313 8.00 18.30 -0.40
C PRO A 313 6.63 18.08 -1.05
N LEU A 314 5.67 18.96 -0.71
CA LEU A 314 4.40 19.13 -1.42
C LEU A 314 4.35 20.44 -2.24
N GLN A 315 5.37 21.30 -2.10
CA GLN A 315 5.53 22.56 -2.84
C GLN A 315 6.64 22.47 -3.89
#